data_AF-A0A3M1AUE6-F1
#
_entry.id   AF-A0A3M1AUE6-F1
#
_cell.length_a   1.000
_cell.length_b   1.000
_cell.length_c   1.000
_cell.angle_alpha   90.00
_cell.angle_beta   90.00
_cell.angle_gamma   90.00
#
_symmetry.space_group_name_H-M   'P 1'
#
loop_
_entity.id
_entity.type
_entity.pdbx_description
1 polymer ?
#
loop_
_entity_poly.entity_id
_entity_poly.type
_entity_poly.pdbx_seq_one_letter_code
_entity_poly.pdbx_strand_id
1 'polypeptide(L)'
;TFGKLVPNVNVTGEGIEGPLQFTPIESEFLMLVDGKNSFGEIARKWGRPIEEVRRVAEGLIARRFILLPQGGEGPPADTPTISSSPPADNDATAVLREAPPVEAPSAPPPPLREKPTEIPPTSRSSMRTIPEVPLAPAQEEGTWDLDGLFHLMNERYRHRQTGLLTVENDRGEARKLYFHEGNIVTIQSEPFDPEECLGRILVREGRIAPEVVEETASLAQETGRTIGRELLLEGRINRRDLQKGIMHQIEKRLHRAFEWEQGRYRWATLPGIPPRILGVNFPLPLVLFNTIWRHYPIEKIRSRLSRLQDAFVTIVKDPPYAPDSLKFGDLFTGFWRILTQEELPVTKILLLSNMNKTNTEKMLWVLEKLGLITFSRTAEAEEAKKRLQEIEERVKSNARSTYFEVLGVHWTCNDEEIRKGYEKSIREIDKLQENASEMEKYWLDQLREQVEEAYAKVKDYAPRQKYRKKLFSDDTYIEYCADLFQEKCESLLFTKEDYAQAIIEAKNALEIFPQKHEASALLGLATFLEGYPANRVKQQEGRRILMDAYRRIPTSIIANICMGMMYKKQHKNKEAISYYQKILE
;
A
#
# COMPACT_ATOMS: atom_id res chain seq x y z
N THR A 1 -42.90 25.43 -20.05
CA THR A 1 -42.54 26.57 -19.17
C THR A 1 -41.82 26.03 -17.96
N PHE A 2 -40.49 25.85 -18.06
CA PHE A 2 -39.68 25.29 -16.98
C PHE A 2 -39.16 26.43 -16.12
N GLY A 3 -39.60 26.48 -14.86
CA GLY A 3 -39.22 27.49 -13.88
C GLY A 3 -37.73 27.43 -13.54
N LYS A 4 -37.23 28.52 -12.96
CA LYS A 4 -35.83 28.66 -12.50
C LYS A 4 -35.60 27.73 -11.30
N LEU A 5 -34.51 26.98 -11.33
CA LEU A 5 -34.14 26.08 -10.23
C LEU A 5 -33.49 26.87 -9.10
N VAL A 6 -34.03 26.75 -7.88
CA VAL A 6 -33.51 27.45 -6.70
C VAL A 6 -32.87 26.42 -5.76
N PRO A 7 -31.63 26.65 -5.29
CA PRO A 7 -31.03 25.78 -4.29
C PRO A 7 -31.84 25.83 -2.99
N ASN A 8 -32.09 24.67 -2.39
CA ASN A 8 -32.79 24.61 -1.11
C ASN A 8 -31.82 24.91 0.02
N VAL A 9 -31.97 26.07 0.66
CA VAL A 9 -31.05 26.54 1.70
C VAL A 9 -31.41 25.98 3.09
N ASN A 10 -32.58 25.36 3.24
CA ASN A 10 -33.07 24.74 4.48
C ASN A 10 -32.87 23.22 4.47
N VAL A 11 -31.64 22.76 4.20
CA VAL A 11 -31.27 21.34 4.44
C VAL A 11 -30.95 21.16 5.93
N THR A 12 -31.96 21.30 6.79
CA THR A 12 -31.85 21.00 8.21
C THR A 12 -33.06 20.21 8.67
N GLY A 13 -32.81 18.96 9.06
CA GLY A 13 -33.70 18.19 9.94
C GLY A 13 -34.53 17.11 9.26
N GLU A 14 -34.36 15.88 9.77
CA GLU A 14 -35.13 14.66 9.55
C GLU A 14 -34.94 13.92 8.21
N GLY A 15 -34.03 12.94 8.23
CA GLY A 15 -33.96 11.87 7.22
C GLY A 15 -32.63 11.65 6.49
N ILE A 16 -31.58 12.44 6.76
CA ILE A 16 -30.25 12.24 6.15
C ILE A 16 -29.24 11.89 7.26
N GLU A 17 -29.12 10.60 7.59
CA GLU A 17 -28.01 10.09 8.39
C GLU A 17 -26.85 9.72 7.46
N GLY A 18 -25.78 10.52 7.48
CA GLY A 18 -24.54 10.27 6.74
C GLY A 18 -23.91 11.54 6.13
N PRO A 19 -22.60 11.53 5.82
CA PRO A 19 -21.95 12.66 5.15
C PRO A 19 -22.59 12.88 3.78
N LEU A 20 -22.91 14.14 3.46
CA LEU A 20 -23.47 14.57 2.17
C LEU A 20 -22.48 14.21 1.05
N GLN A 21 -22.71 13.09 0.36
CA GLN A 21 -21.92 12.68 -0.80
C GLN A 21 -22.67 13.06 -2.08
N PHE A 22 -22.14 14.06 -2.78
CA PHE A 22 -22.53 14.37 -4.15
C PHE A 22 -21.55 13.71 -5.10
N THR A 23 -22.05 13.16 -6.19
CA THR A 23 -21.16 12.79 -7.30
C THR A 23 -20.47 14.05 -7.87
N PRO A 24 -19.32 13.92 -8.56
CA PRO A 24 -18.68 15.06 -9.21
C PRO A 24 -19.64 15.82 -10.14
N ILE A 25 -20.49 15.07 -10.86
CA ILE A 25 -21.50 15.61 -11.78
C ILE A 25 -22.59 16.39 -11.04
N GLU A 26 -23.09 15.88 -9.91
CA GLU A 26 -24.07 16.59 -9.07
C GLU A 26 -23.48 17.87 -8.45
N SER A 27 -22.20 17.83 -8.07
CA SER A 27 -21.48 18.98 -7.49
C SER A 27 -21.29 20.09 -8.52
N GLU A 28 -20.85 19.75 -9.74
CA GLU A 28 -20.74 20.70 -10.85
C GLU A 28 -22.09 21.33 -11.20
N PHE A 29 -23.14 20.50 -11.26
CA PHE A 29 -24.49 20.99 -11.55
C PHE A 29 -24.99 21.97 -10.48
N LEU A 30 -24.78 21.69 -9.19
CA LEU A 30 -25.16 22.58 -8.09
C LEU A 30 -24.48 23.95 -8.15
N MET A 31 -23.24 24.03 -8.65
CA MET A 31 -22.56 25.32 -8.84
C MET A 31 -23.23 26.21 -9.91
N LEU A 32 -23.98 25.60 -10.82
CA LEU A 32 -24.69 26.30 -11.91
C LEU A 32 -26.15 26.65 -11.56
N VAL A 33 -26.67 26.12 -10.46
CA VAL A 33 -28.03 26.33 -9.97
C VAL A 33 -28.06 27.55 -9.04
N ASP A 34 -28.29 28.71 -9.65
CA ASP A 34 -28.22 30.03 -9.00
C ASP A 34 -29.59 30.71 -8.80
N GLY A 35 -30.69 30.02 -9.09
CA GLY A 35 -32.04 30.61 -9.07
C GLY A 35 -32.36 31.54 -10.23
N LYS A 36 -31.42 31.77 -11.17
CA LYS A 36 -31.55 32.74 -12.27
C LYS A 36 -31.63 32.06 -13.63
N ASN A 37 -30.89 30.97 -13.81
CA ASN A 37 -30.82 30.25 -15.08
C ASN A 37 -31.96 29.20 -15.22
N SER A 38 -32.53 29.10 -16.41
CA SER A 38 -33.44 28.02 -16.81
C SER A 38 -32.66 26.73 -17.11
N PHE A 39 -33.35 25.59 -17.15
CA PHE A 39 -32.75 24.29 -17.51
C PHE A 39 -31.96 24.33 -18.82
N GLY A 40 -32.47 25.02 -19.84
CA GLY A 40 -31.79 25.14 -21.14
C GLY A 40 -30.53 25.98 -21.10
N GLU A 41 -30.50 27.02 -20.26
CA GLU A 41 -29.32 27.85 -20.07
C GLU A 41 -28.26 27.12 -19.24
N ILE A 42 -28.67 26.35 -18.24
CA ILE A 42 -27.76 25.48 -17.48
C ILE A 42 -27.16 24.41 -18.41
N ALA A 43 -27.97 23.79 -19.27
CA ALA A 43 -27.48 22.81 -20.25
C ALA A 43 -26.44 23.40 -21.21
N ARG A 44 -26.67 24.63 -21.72
CA ARG A 44 -25.66 25.33 -22.54
C ARG A 44 -24.40 25.68 -21.77
N LYS A 45 -24.53 26.25 -20.58
CA LYS A 45 -23.37 26.65 -19.75
C LYS A 45 -22.54 25.46 -19.30
N TRP A 46 -23.19 24.33 -19.06
CA TRP A 46 -22.52 23.09 -18.66
C TRP A 46 -22.00 22.29 -19.86
N GLY A 47 -22.47 22.58 -21.08
CA GLY A 47 -22.10 21.85 -22.30
C GLY A 47 -22.66 20.43 -22.34
N ARG A 48 -23.76 20.15 -21.64
CA ARG A 48 -24.38 18.81 -21.53
C ARG A 48 -25.75 18.77 -22.21
N PRO A 49 -26.18 17.62 -22.77
CA PRO A 49 -27.53 17.46 -23.31
C PRO A 49 -28.58 17.75 -22.24
N ILE A 50 -29.65 18.45 -22.63
CA ILE A 50 -30.67 18.90 -21.66
C ILE A 50 -31.35 17.74 -20.92
N GLU A 51 -31.39 16.56 -21.52
CA GLU A 51 -31.90 15.32 -20.91
C GLU A 51 -31.00 14.77 -19.81
N GLU A 52 -29.68 14.94 -19.93
CA GLU A 52 -28.71 14.58 -18.89
C GLU A 52 -28.82 15.56 -17.72
N VAL A 53 -28.94 16.85 -18.01
CA VAL A 53 -29.14 17.92 -17.02
C VAL A 53 -30.43 17.70 -16.23
N ARG A 54 -31.51 17.29 -16.92
CA ARG A 54 -32.79 16.99 -16.28
C ARG A 54 -32.69 15.81 -15.33
N ARG A 55 -32.02 14.72 -15.72
CA ARG A 55 -31.83 13.54 -14.87
C ARG A 55 -31.06 13.86 -13.59
N VAL A 56 -30.01 14.69 -13.70
CA VAL A 56 -29.23 15.13 -12.54
C VAL A 56 -30.08 16.02 -11.62
N ALA A 57 -30.85 16.94 -12.20
CA ALA A 57 -31.75 17.79 -11.43
C ALA A 57 -32.87 17.00 -10.73
N GLU A 58 -33.47 16.01 -11.39
CA GLU A 58 -34.51 15.14 -10.80
C GLU A 58 -33.99 14.39 -9.57
N GLY A 59 -32.75 13.87 -9.64
CA GLY A 59 -32.10 13.23 -8.49
C GLY A 59 -31.88 14.17 -7.32
N LEU A 60 -31.50 15.42 -7.59
CA LEU A 60 -31.28 16.44 -6.55
C LEU A 60 -32.58 17.03 -6.00
N ILE A 61 -33.63 17.14 -6.83
CA ILE A 61 -34.98 17.55 -6.40
C ILE A 61 -35.61 16.47 -5.52
N ALA A 62 -35.48 15.19 -5.88
CA ALA A 62 -35.99 14.07 -5.07
C ALA A 62 -35.34 14.04 -3.67
N ARG A 63 -34.05 14.39 -3.59
CA ARG A 63 -33.30 14.55 -2.34
C ARG A 63 -33.45 15.94 -1.70
N ARG A 64 -34.35 16.78 -2.22
CA ARG A 64 -34.67 18.15 -1.76
C ARG A 64 -33.50 19.13 -1.72
N PHE A 65 -32.42 18.91 -2.47
CA PHE A 65 -31.32 19.88 -2.58
C PHE A 65 -31.66 21.07 -3.49
N ILE A 66 -32.63 20.90 -4.39
CA ILE A 66 -33.09 21.93 -5.34
C ILE A 66 -34.62 21.90 -5.40
N LEU A 67 -35.27 23.07 -5.54
CA LEU A 67 -36.73 23.20 -5.64
C LEU A 67 -37.16 23.69 -7.03
N LEU A 68 -38.31 23.21 -7.50
CA LEU A 68 -39.03 23.76 -8.65
C LEU A 68 -40.07 24.77 -8.14
N PRO A 69 -40.10 26.02 -8.64
CA PRO A 69 -41.18 26.94 -8.30
C PRO A 69 -42.46 26.47 -8.98
N GLN A 70 -43.41 25.96 -8.20
CA GLN A 70 -44.80 25.71 -8.64
C GLN A 70 -45.49 27.05 -8.87
N GLY A 71 -46.22 27.18 -9.97
CA GLY A 71 -46.95 28.39 -10.32
C GLY A 71 -48.21 28.58 -9.48
N GLY A 72 -48.37 29.80 -8.94
CA GLY A 72 -49.63 30.54 -8.79
C GLY A 72 -50.61 30.11 -7.69
N GLU A 73 -50.70 30.94 -6.64
CA GLU A 73 -51.95 31.49 -6.08
C GLU A 73 -51.61 32.89 -5.49
N GLY A 74 -52.30 33.96 -5.95
CA GLY A 74 -52.30 35.31 -5.33
C GLY A 74 -53.63 35.56 -4.58
N PRO A 75 -54.06 36.81 -4.21
CA PRO A 75 -53.47 38.17 -4.29
C PRO A 75 -53.68 38.97 -2.92
N PRO A 76 -53.68 40.34 -2.79
CA PRO A 76 -53.52 41.43 -3.79
C PRO A 76 -52.69 42.70 -3.44
N ALA A 77 -52.37 43.43 -4.54
CA ALA A 77 -52.36 44.91 -4.74
C ALA A 77 -51.16 45.73 -4.17
N ASP A 78 -50.47 46.61 -4.91
CA ASP A 78 -50.84 47.48 -6.03
C ASP A 78 -49.68 47.74 -7.04
N THR A 79 -50.06 47.98 -8.29
CA THR A 79 -49.35 48.50 -9.49
C THR A 79 -48.84 49.95 -9.38
N PRO A 80 -48.23 50.61 -10.43
CA PRO A 80 -47.66 50.17 -11.74
C PRO A 80 -46.20 50.74 -11.94
N THR A 81 -45.39 50.57 -13.01
CA THR A 81 -45.62 50.96 -14.42
C THR A 81 -44.41 50.59 -15.32
N ILE A 82 -44.66 49.78 -16.36
CA ILE A 82 -44.36 49.83 -17.82
C ILE A 82 -43.02 50.42 -18.37
N SER A 83 -42.40 49.65 -19.31
CA SER A 83 -41.95 49.99 -20.70
C SER A 83 -40.50 49.56 -21.00
N SER A 84 -40.26 48.39 -21.62
CA SER A 84 -40.18 48.08 -23.06
C SER A 84 -38.88 48.53 -23.78
N SER A 85 -38.06 47.53 -24.15
CA SER A 85 -36.99 47.54 -25.18
C SER A 85 -37.58 47.62 -26.61
N PRO A 86 -36.88 47.34 -27.75
CA PRO A 86 -35.44 47.31 -28.15
C PRO A 86 -35.25 47.95 -29.59
N PRO A 87 -34.47 47.41 -30.59
CA PRO A 87 -33.00 47.32 -30.78
C PRO A 87 -32.47 47.80 -32.18
N ALA A 88 -31.15 47.61 -32.38
CA ALA A 88 -30.50 46.99 -33.57
C ALA A 88 -29.76 47.84 -34.63
N ASP A 89 -28.64 47.22 -35.04
CA ASP A 89 -28.05 47.10 -36.40
C ASP A 89 -26.77 47.87 -36.83
N ASN A 90 -25.78 47.01 -37.14
CA ASN A 90 -24.98 46.87 -38.37
C ASN A 90 -23.66 47.63 -38.63
N ASP A 91 -22.66 46.77 -38.93
CA ASP A 91 -21.64 46.81 -39.98
C ASP A 91 -20.87 48.10 -40.29
N ALA A 92 -19.53 48.02 -40.21
CA ALA A 92 -18.67 47.90 -41.40
C ALA A 92 -17.18 48.15 -41.09
N THR A 93 -16.36 47.42 -41.83
CA THR A 93 -14.90 47.49 -42.04
C THR A 93 -14.30 48.89 -42.27
N ALA A 94 -13.09 49.15 -41.71
CA ALA A 94 -12.05 49.96 -42.37
C ALA A 94 -10.66 49.79 -41.71
N VAL A 95 -9.64 49.69 -42.57
CA VAL A 95 -8.21 49.47 -42.27
C VAL A 95 -7.44 50.79 -42.27
N LEU A 96 -6.49 50.91 -41.32
CA LEU A 96 -5.24 51.70 -41.23
C LEU A 96 -5.13 53.09 -41.90
N ARG A 97 -4.76 54.09 -41.08
CA ARG A 97 -3.88 55.21 -41.44
C ARG A 97 -3.02 55.62 -40.24
N GLU A 98 -1.72 55.80 -40.50
CA GLU A 98 -0.65 56.17 -39.55
C GLU A 98 -0.43 57.68 -39.40
N ALA A 99 0.33 57.99 -38.34
CA ALA A 99 1.21 59.14 -38.06
C ALA A 99 0.56 60.46 -37.56
N PRO A 100 1.29 61.34 -36.82
CA PRO A 100 2.73 61.34 -36.46
C PRO A 100 3.04 61.59 -34.95
N PRO A 101 4.32 61.58 -34.52
CA PRO A 101 4.73 61.84 -33.14
C PRO A 101 4.95 63.34 -32.87
N VAL A 102 4.68 63.78 -31.64
CA VAL A 102 4.99 65.14 -31.18
C VAL A 102 5.74 65.07 -29.84
N GLU A 103 6.90 65.72 -29.80
CA GLU A 103 7.80 65.87 -28.66
C GLU A 103 7.40 66.99 -27.68
N ALA A 104 7.98 66.85 -26.48
CA ALA A 104 8.34 67.87 -25.46
C ALA A 104 7.25 68.29 -24.43
N PRO A 105 7.64 68.71 -23.20
CA PRO A 105 8.97 69.09 -22.73
C PRO A 105 9.46 68.46 -21.40
N SER A 106 10.76 68.66 -21.18
CA SER A 106 11.59 68.36 -20.01
C SER A 106 11.06 68.91 -18.68
N ALA A 107 11.10 68.08 -17.64
CA ALA A 107 10.85 68.44 -16.25
C ALA A 107 12.01 69.28 -15.63
N PRO A 108 11.72 70.21 -14.70
CA PRO A 108 12.74 70.88 -13.89
C PRO A 108 13.38 69.91 -12.87
N PRO A 109 14.60 70.21 -12.37
CA PRO A 109 15.34 69.31 -11.48
C PRO A 109 14.65 69.14 -10.11
N PRO A 110 14.88 68.02 -9.42
CA PRO A 110 14.27 67.75 -8.11
C PRO A 110 14.87 68.67 -7.03
N PRO A 111 14.08 69.12 -6.03
CA PRO A 111 14.66 69.68 -4.82
C PRO A 111 15.46 68.60 -4.07
N LEU A 112 16.57 69.03 -3.49
CA LEU A 112 17.55 68.24 -2.77
C LEU A 112 16.92 67.36 -1.69
N ARG A 113 17.37 66.10 -1.62
CA ARG A 113 17.19 65.19 -0.48
C ARG A 113 17.60 65.91 0.81
N GLU A 114 16.65 66.16 1.69
CA GLU A 114 16.96 66.21 3.11
C GLU A 114 17.31 64.79 3.58
N LYS A 115 18.42 64.67 4.31
CA LYS A 115 18.86 63.42 4.93
C LYS A 115 17.72 62.89 5.82
N PRO A 116 17.46 61.57 5.86
CA PRO A 116 16.61 61.01 6.90
C PRO A 116 17.19 61.41 8.25
N THR A 117 16.41 62.15 9.02
CA THR A 117 16.67 62.44 10.42
C THR A 117 16.78 61.09 11.12
N GLU A 118 17.94 60.81 11.71
CA GLU A 118 18.11 59.66 12.59
C GLU A 118 17.08 59.75 13.70
N ILE A 119 16.08 58.87 13.65
CA ILE A 119 15.19 58.62 14.77
C ILE A 119 16.09 57.98 15.85
N PRO A 120 16.21 58.59 17.04
CA PRO A 120 17.02 58.02 18.11
C PRO A 120 16.45 56.65 18.51
N PRO A 121 17.29 55.69 18.94
CA PRO A 121 16.85 54.34 19.28
C PRO A 121 15.99 54.42 20.55
N THR A 122 14.68 54.59 20.36
CA THR A 122 13.71 54.48 21.42
C THR A 122 13.54 53.00 21.72
N SER A 123 14.01 52.65 22.92
CA SER A 123 13.75 51.43 23.69
C SER A 123 13.26 50.22 22.90
N ARG A 124 14.14 49.21 22.82
CA ARG A 124 13.78 47.80 22.64
C ARG A 124 12.68 47.42 23.63
N SER A 125 11.43 47.66 23.28
CA SER A 125 10.27 47.24 24.06
C SER A 125 9.91 45.83 23.61
N SER A 126 9.99 44.91 24.57
CA SER A 126 9.79 43.48 24.42
C SER A 126 8.42 43.17 23.81
N MET A 127 8.37 42.91 22.50
CA MET A 127 7.28 42.13 21.91
C MET A 127 7.41 40.71 22.45
N ARG A 128 6.60 40.40 23.47
CA ARG A 128 6.61 39.10 24.14
C ARG A 128 6.38 37.99 23.12
N THR A 129 7.33 37.06 23.08
CA THR A 129 7.09 35.66 22.70
C THR A 129 5.87 35.14 23.47
N ILE A 130 5.12 34.20 22.88
CA ILE A 130 4.04 33.51 23.62
C ILE A 130 4.66 33.04 24.94
N PRO A 131 4.08 33.36 26.13
CA PRO A 131 4.67 32.95 27.39
C PRO A 131 4.98 31.46 27.34
N GLU A 132 6.23 31.09 27.64
CA GLU A 132 6.66 29.71 27.72
C GLU A 132 5.68 28.98 28.63
N VAL A 133 4.81 28.17 28.03
CA VAL A 133 4.19 27.06 28.76
C VAL A 133 5.38 26.28 29.29
N PRO A 134 5.44 25.93 30.59
CA PRO A 134 6.53 25.14 31.13
C PRO A 134 6.66 23.89 30.28
N LEU A 135 7.64 23.90 29.38
CA LEU A 135 7.88 22.79 28.49
C LEU A 135 8.38 21.67 29.39
N ALA A 136 7.73 20.51 29.28
CA ALA A 136 8.31 19.30 29.81
C ALA A 136 9.77 19.21 29.32
N PRO A 137 10.70 18.65 30.11
CA PRO A 137 12.08 18.50 29.68
C PRO A 137 12.11 17.84 28.30
N ALA A 138 13.00 18.32 27.42
CA ALA A 138 13.14 17.80 26.08
C ALA A 138 13.29 16.27 26.15
N GLN A 139 12.40 15.57 25.47
CA GLN A 139 12.33 14.11 25.52
C GLN A 139 13.28 13.48 24.52
N GLU A 140 13.64 14.24 23.47
CA GLU A 140 14.53 13.83 22.41
C GLU A 140 15.36 15.05 21.99
N GLU A 141 16.68 14.90 21.95
CA GLU A 141 17.60 15.93 21.50
C GLU A 141 18.66 15.31 20.59
N GLY A 142 19.13 16.06 19.61
CA GLY A 142 20.17 15.57 18.70
C GLY A 142 20.62 16.60 17.70
N THR A 143 21.44 16.17 16.74
CA THR A 143 21.84 16.94 15.57
C THR A 143 20.99 16.54 14.37
N TRP A 144 20.73 17.48 13.47
CA TRP A 144 20.04 17.22 12.22
C TRP A 144 20.83 17.80 11.05
N ASP A 145 20.74 17.14 9.90
CA ASP A 145 21.01 17.71 8.59
C ASP A 145 19.67 17.88 7.84
N LEU A 146 19.71 18.47 6.65
CA LEU A 146 18.49 18.70 5.86
C LEU A 146 17.64 17.43 5.68
N ASP A 147 18.25 16.27 5.45
CA ASP A 147 17.54 15.00 5.28
C ASP A 147 16.92 14.53 6.62
N GLY A 148 17.65 14.66 7.72
CA GLY A 148 17.20 14.39 9.07
C GLY A 148 16.02 15.26 9.49
N LEU A 149 16.00 16.54 9.09
CA LEU A 149 14.86 17.42 9.34
C LEU A 149 13.60 16.94 8.62
N PHE A 150 13.70 16.55 7.35
CA PHE A 150 12.58 15.93 6.63
C PHE A 150 12.09 14.66 7.32
N HIS A 151 13.02 13.80 7.74
CA HIS A 151 12.70 12.56 8.44
C HIS A 151 11.94 12.83 9.75
N LEU A 152 12.45 13.73 10.60
CA LEU A 152 11.81 14.12 11.85
C LEU A 152 10.37 14.59 11.61
N MET A 153 10.14 15.47 10.64
CA MET A 153 8.79 15.97 10.35
C MET A 153 7.84 14.87 9.85
N ASN A 154 8.32 13.99 8.97
CA ASN A 154 7.53 12.85 8.48
C ASN A 154 7.17 11.89 9.62
N GLU A 155 8.11 11.62 10.54
CA GLU A 155 7.88 10.78 11.71
C GLU A 155 6.78 11.38 12.60
N ARG A 156 6.85 12.69 12.90
CA ARG A 156 5.83 13.37 13.71
C ARG A 156 4.46 13.31 13.05
N TYR A 157 4.42 13.47 11.72
CA TYR A 157 3.19 13.30 10.94
C TYR A 157 2.62 11.88 11.04
N ARG A 158 3.46 10.86 10.77
CA ARG A 158 3.06 9.45 10.75
C ARG A 158 2.48 9.00 12.08
N HIS A 159 3.12 9.36 13.18
CA HIS A 159 2.69 8.98 14.53
C HIS A 159 1.64 9.91 15.13
N ARG A 160 1.12 10.89 14.35
CA ARG A 160 0.13 11.89 14.80
C ARG A 160 0.53 12.58 16.10
N GLN A 161 1.81 12.90 16.26
CA GLN A 161 2.32 13.44 17.51
C GLN A 161 1.91 14.91 17.69
N THR A 162 1.64 15.29 18.93
CA THR A 162 1.38 16.69 19.33
C THR A 162 2.53 17.15 20.22
N GLY A 163 3.19 18.25 19.85
CA GLY A 163 4.41 18.67 20.53
C GLY A 163 5.07 19.90 19.92
N LEU A 164 6.26 20.21 20.41
CA LEU A 164 7.11 21.29 19.91
C LEU A 164 8.43 20.69 19.40
N LEU A 165 8.70 20.89 18.11
CA LEU A 165 10.02 20.66 17.52
C LEU A 165 10.77 21.99 17.46
N THR A 166 11.85 22.11 18.22
CA THR A 166 12.75 23.25 18.14
C THR A 166 13.96 22.86 17.31
N VAL A 167 14.24 23.59 16.24
CA VAL A 167 15.44 23.43 15.41
C VAL A 167 16.30 24.67 15.50
N GLU A 168 17.59 24.50 15.77
CA GLU A 168 18.55 25.57 15.97
C GLU A 168 19.70 25.40 14.99
N ASN A 169 20.12 26.50 14.36
CA ASN A 169 21.33 26.50 13.53
C ASN A 169 22.58 26.84 14.34
N ASP A 170 23.74 26.71 13.69
CA ASP A 170 25.04 27.00 14.30
C ASP A 170 25.24 28.49 14.68
N ARG A 171 24.39 29.39 14.16
CA ARG A 171 24.41 30.83 14.44
C ARG A 171 23.52 31.22 15.62
N GLY A 172 22.84 30.26 16.25
CA GLY A 172 21.95 30.48 17.38
C GLY A 172 20.55 30.98 17.00
N GLU A 173 20.17 30.91 15.73
CA GLU A 173 18.79 31.11 15.29
C GLU A 173 17.99 29.82 15.50
N ALA A 174 16.83 29.91 16.13
CA ALA A 174 15.93 28.81 16.41
C ALA A 174 14.58 28.97 15.70
N ARG A 175 14.03 27.86 15.20
CA ARG A 175 12.63 27.75 14.78
C ARG A 175 11.89 26.79 15.69
N LYS A 176 10.75 27.24 16.21
CA LYS A 176 9.87 26.48 17.11
C LYS A 176 8.63 26.08 16.33
N LEU A 177 8.59 24.84 15.85
CA LEU A 177 7.52 24.26 15.05
C LEU A 177 6.54 23.53 15.97
N TYR A 178 5.32 24.04 16.06
CA TYR A 178 4.27 23.41 16.87
C TYR A 178 3.50 22.40 16.03
N PHE A 179 3.44 21.17 16.53
CA PHE A 179 2.74 20.05 15.92
C PHE A 179 1.46 19.72 16.69
N HIS A 180 0.42 19.36 15.95
CA HIS A 180 -0.82 18.82 16.49
C HIS A 180 -1.37 17.73 15.59
N GLU A 181 -1.56 16.56 16.17
CA GLU A 181 -1.96 15.35 15.45
C GLU A 181 -1.08 15.12 14.20
N GLY A 182 0.22 15.43 14.32
CA GLY A 182 1.20 15.29 13.25
C GLY A 182 1.27 16.47 12.25
N ASN A 183 0.37 17.44 12.31
CA ASN A 183 0.38 18.61 11.42
C ASN A 183 1.04 19.83 12.07
N ILE A 184 1.79 20.60 11.29
CA ILE A 184 2.34 21.89 11.76
C ILE A 184 1.21 22.91 11.87
N VAL A 185 0.98 23.47 13.05
CA VAL A 185 -0.06 24.50 13.24
C VAL A 185 0.50 25.92 13.17
N THR A 186 1.75 26.10 13.60
CA THR A 186 2.46 27.37 13.52
C THR A 186 3.97 27.14 13.70
N ILE A 187 4.77 28.11 13.25
CA ILE A 187 6.22 28.13 13.43
C ILE A 187 6.57 29.48 14.04
N GLN A 188 7.39 29.51 15.08
CA GLN A 188 7.96 30.74 15.64
C GLN A 188 9.44 30.85 15.32
N SER A 189 9.92 32.08 15.27
CA SER A 189 11.29 32.42 14.89
C SER A 189 11.97 33.11 16.05
N GLU A 190 13.18 32.66 16.39
CA GLU A 190 14.04 33.26 17.39
C GLU A 190 15.44 33.45 16.76
N PRO A 191 15.99 34.68 16.68
CA PRO A 191 15.34 35.94 17.01
C PRO A 191 14.14 36.24 16.09
N PHE A 192 13.27 37.13 16.56
CA PHE A 192 12.11 37.56 15.81
C PHE A 192 12.53 38.29 14.51
N ASP A 193 12.01 37.84 13.38
CA ASP A 193 12.17 38.51 12.08
C ASP A 193 10.89 39.29 11.73
N PRO A 194 10.94 40.64 11.67
CA PRO A 194 9.83 41.47 11.25
C PRO A 194 9.28 41.10 9.85
N GLU A 195 10.13 40.63 8.94
CA GLU A 195 9.72 40.27 7.57
C GLU A 195 8.84 39.02 7.52
N GLU A 196 8.86 38.20 8.55
CA GLU A 196 8.05 36.99 8.67
C GLU A 196 6.75 37.24 9.45
N CYS A 197 6.46 38.48 9.81
CA CYS A 197 5.24 38.82 10.54
C CYS A 197 4.00 38.72 9.68
N LEU A 198 2.94 38.18 10.26
CA LEU A 198 1.64 38.02 9.60
C LEU A 198 1.13 39.37 9.07
N GLY A 199 1.24 40.45 9.84
CA GLY A 199 0.85 41.79 9.41
C GLY A 199 1.58 42.25 8.14
N ARG A 200 2.92 42.13 8.11
CA ARG A 200 3.71 42.48 6.91
C ARG A 200 3.41 41.60 5.70
N ILE A 201 3.20 40.30 5.92
CA ILE A 201 2.81 39.37 4.85
C ILE A 201 1.48 39.79 4.25
N LEU A 202 0.47 40.08 5.08
CA LEU A 202 -0.85 40.51 4.62
C LEU A 202 -0.80 41.87 3.89
N VAL A 203 0.04 42.81 4.34
CA VAL A 203 0.25 44.10 3.64
C VAL A 203 0.89 43.88 2.27
N ARG A 204 1.95 43.07 2.20
CA ARG A 204 2.65 42.77 0.95
C ARG A 204 1.75 42.05 -0.06
N GLU A 205 0.83 41.23 0.41
CA GLU A 205 -0.17 40.58 -0.45
C GLU A 205 -1.36 41.49 -0.81
N GLY A 206 -1.36 42.76 -0.36
CA GLY A 206 -2.43 43.71 -0.62
C GLY A 206 -3.75 43.38 0.09
N ARG A 207 -3.71 42.57 1.15
CA ARG A 207 -4.90 42.14 1.91
C ARG A 207 -5.35 43.16 2.94
N ILE A 208 -4.41 43.92 3.49
CA ILE A 208 -4.64 44.98 4.48
C ILE A 208 -3.72 46.17 4.18
N ALA A 209 -4.13 47.36 4.60
CA ALA A 209 -3.31 48.56 4.47
C ALA A 209 -2.21 48.59 5.57
N PRO A 210 -1.03 49.21 5.33
CA PRO A 210 0.05 49.30 6.30
C PRO A 210 -0.38 49.92 7.64
N GLU A 211 -1.22 50.95 7.59
CA GLU A 211 -1.69 51.72 8.76
C GLU A 211 -2.52 50.83 9.69
N VAL A 212 -3.34 49.95 9.11
CA VAL A 212 -4.19 48.99 9.84
C VAL A 212 -3.34 48.00 10.65
N VAL A 213 -2.13 47.65 10.18
CA VAL A 213 -1.25 46.74 10.92
C VAL A 213 -0.72 47.38 12.20
N GLU A 214 -0.33 48.64 12.15
CA GLU A 214 0.25 49.36 13.28
C GLU A 214 -0.78 49.64 14.37
N GLU A 215 -1.99 50.06 13.96
CA GLU A 215 -3.15 50.22 14.84
C GLU A 215 -3.52 48.89 15.50
N THR A 216 -3.68 47.83 14.71
CA THR A 216 -4.09 46.51 15.23
C THR A 216 -2.99 45.86 16.08
N ALA A 217 -1.72 46.12 15.79
CA ALA A 217 -0.60 45.62 16.60
C ALA A 217 -0.58 46.26 17.99
N SER A 218 -0.87 47.56 18.08
CA SER A 218 -0.98 48.28 19.36
C SER A 218 -2.15 47.74 20.18
N LEU A 219 -3.32 47.57 19.55
CA LEU A 219 -4.49 46.99 20.21
C LEU A 219 -4.24 45.54 20.66
N ALA A 220 -3.59 44.72 19.82
CA ALA A 220 -3.25 43.34 20.17
C ALA A 220 -2.29 43.26 21.38
N GLN A 221 -1.39 44.24 21.54
CA GLN A 221 -0.56 44.34 22.74
C GLN A 221 -1.38 44.66 23.99
N GLU A 222 -2.34 45.58 23.90
CA GLU A 222 -3.22 45.96 25.01
C GLU A 222 -4.19 44.84 25.42
N THR A 223 -4.80 44.16 24.45
CA THR A 223 -5.78 43.08 24.70
C THR A 223 -5.13 41.73 25.01
N GLY A 224 -3.84 41.58 24.73
CA GLY A 224 -3.10 40.32 24.87
C GLY A 224 -3.52 39.23 23.89
N ARG A 225 -4.23 39.58 22.81
CA ARG A 225 -4.62 38.65 21.73
C ARG A 225 -3.60 38.70 20.59
N THR A 226 -3.72 37.76 19.64
CA THR A 226 -2.87 37.76 18.44
C THR A 226 -3.37 38.75 17.41
N ILE A 227 -2.46 39.36 16.63
CA ILE A 227 -2.82 40.33 15.58
C ILE A 227 -3.85 39.77 14.58
N GLY A 228 -3.72 38.47 14.23
CA GLY A 228 -4.68 37.80 13.35
C GLY A 228 -6.08 37.69 13.95
N ARG A 229 -6.19 37.54 15.28
CA ARG A 229 -7.49 37.50 15.96
C ARG A 229 -8.15 38.87 16.00
N GLU A 230 -7.38 39.91 16.28
CA GLU A 230 -7.90 41.29 16.30
C GLU A 230 -8.34 41.74 14.90
N LEU A 231 -7.53 41.49 13.86
CA LEU A 231 -7.91 41.79 12.47
C LEU A 231 -9.24 41.11 12.06
N LEU A 232 -9.50 39.90 12.57
CA LEU A 232 -10.73 39.17 12.29
C LEU A 232 -11.93 39.73 13.09
N LEU A 233 -11.73 40.08 14.36
CA LEU A 233 -12.78 40.63 15.23
C LEU A 233 -13.24 42.02 14.77
N GLU A 234 -12.31 42.85 14.31
CA GLU A 234 -12.61 44.17 13.74
C GLU A 234 -13.19 44.09 12.32
N GLY A 235 -13.28 42.90 11.72
CA GLY A 235 -13.76 42.72 10.35
C GLY A 235 -12.83 43.29 9.27
N ARG A 236 -11.57 43.59 9.62
CA ARG A 236 -10.54 44.11 8.70
C ARG A 236 -10.00 43.06 7.74
N ILE A 237 -10.16 41.78 8.09
CA ILE A 237 -9.83 40.65 7.22
C ILE A 237 -10.90 39.55 7.37
N ASN A 238 -11.20 38.85 6.28
CA ASN A 238 -12.05 37.67 6.34
C ASN A 238 -11.25 36.42 6.79
N ARG A 239 -11.95 35.39 7.28
CA ARG A 239 -11.33 34.15 7.77
C ARG A 239 -10.48 33.44 6.71
N ARG A 240 -10.90 33.45 5.44
CA ARG A 240 -10.21 32.74 4.36
C ARG A 240 -8.86 33.37 4.04
N ASP A 241 -8.80 34.69 3.97
CA ASP A 241 -7.58 35.44 3.68
C ASP A 241 -6.62 35.42 4.88
N LEU A 242 -7.15 35.45 6.10
CA LEU A 242 -6.35 35.22 7.30
C LEU A 242 -5.70 33.84 7.29
N GLN A 243 -6.46 32.78 6.95
CA GLN A 243 -5.92 31.43 6.83
C GLN A 243 -4.81 31.34 5.79
N LYS A 244 -4.99 31.95 4.61
CA LYS A 244 -3.94 32.01 3.58
C LYS A 244 -2.69 32.74 4.06
N GLY A 245 -2.85 33.87 4.75
CA GLY A 245 -1.73 34.63 5.31
C GLY A 245 -0.94 33.83 6.36
N ILE A 246 -1.65 33.09 7.22
CA ILE A 246 -1.01 32.18 8.20
C ILE A 246 -0.29 31.03 7.47
N MET A 247 -0.90 30.43 6.45
CA MET A 247 -0.24 29.38 5.65
C MET A 247 1.05 29.90 4.98
N HIS A 248 1.00 31.09 4.36
CA HIS A 248 2.19 31.72 3.76
C HIS A 248 3.26 32.00 4.82
N GLN A 249 2.85 32.47 6.00
CA GLN A 249 3.78 32.68 7.11
C GLN A 249 4.50 31.40 7.52
N ILE A 250 3.76 30.29 7.67
CA ILE A 250 4.32 28.99 8.01
C ILE A 250 5.27 28.53 6.89
N GLU A 251 4.85 28.60 5.63
CA GLU A 251 5.67 28.22 4.47
C GLU A 251 6.97 29.04 4.42
N LYS A 252 6.91 30.36 4.58
CA LYS A 252 8.09 31.23 4.59
C LYS A 252 9.06 30.88 5.73
N ARG A 253 8.53 30.65 6.94
CA ARG A 253 9.35 30.26 8.11
C ARG A 253 9.98 28.89 7.95
N LEU A 254 9.24 27.94 7.39
CA LEU A 254 9.73 26.61 7.12
C LEU A 254 10.81 26.62 6.03
N HIS A 255 10.61 27.40 4.96
CA HIS A 255 11.60 27.61 3.91
C HIS A 255 12.92 28.17 4.47
N ARG A 256 12.86 29.14 5.37
CA ARG A 256 14.05 29.65 6.07
C ARG A 256 14.75 28.58 6.91
N ALA A 257 14.00 27.69 7.56
CA ALA A 257 14.59 26.56 8.29
C ALA A 257 15.35 25.61 7.34
N PHE A 258 14.84 25.41 6.13
CA PHE A 258 15.47 24.58 5.10
C PHE A 258 16.67 25.23 4.40
N GLU A 259 16.89 26.54 4.54
CA GLU A 259 18.12 27.21 4.09
C GLU A 259 19.33 26.81 4.95
N TRP A 260 19.10 26.28 6.15
CA TRP A 260 20.16 25.81 7.03
C TRP A 260 20.60 24.39 6.63
N GLU A 261 21.91 24.16 6.56
CA GLU A 261 22.45 22.86 6.13
C GLU A 261 22.42 21.80 7.23
N GLN A 262 22.65 22.24 8.47
CA GLN A 262 22.74 21.40 9.67
C GLN A 262 22.40 22.21 10.91
N GLY A 263 22.13 21.51 12.01
CA GLY A 263 21.86 22.14 13.30
C GLY A 263 21.59 21.15 14.42
N ARG A 264 21.01 21.64 15.50
CA ARG A 264 20.52 20.84 16.64
C ARG A 264 19.00 20.88 16.70
N TYR A 265 18.38 19.81 17.14
CA TYR A 265 16.94 19.75 17.36
C TYR A 265 16.64 19.29 18.78
N ARG A 266 15.48 19.73 19.27
CA ARG A 266 14.90 19.31 20.54
C ARG A 266 13.40 19.10 20.35
N TRP A 267 12.90 17.97 20.81
CA TRP A 267 11.47 17.65 20.79
C TRP A 267 10.91 17.58 22.21
N ALA A 268 9.73 18.17 22.38
CA ALA A 268 8.95 18.08 23.61
C ALA A 268 7.50 17.76 23.29
N THR A 269 6.98 16.64 23.80
CA THR A 269 5.56 16.29 23.68
C THR A 269 4.72 17.25 24.52
N LEU A 270 3.62 17.74 23.96
CA LEU A 270 2.68 18.63 24.64
C LEU A 270 1.32 17.95 24.79
N PRO A 271 0.64 18.10 25.95
CA PRO A 271 -0.69 17.54 26.17
C PRO A 271 -1.77 18.19 25.27
N GLY A 272 -1.46 19.36 24.70
CA GLY A 272 -2.30 20.09 23.77
C GLY A 272 -1.59 21.36 23.29
N ILE A 273 -2.11 21.96 22.22
CA ILE A 273 -1.56 23.23 21.72
C ILE A 273 -2.00 24.38 22.66
N PRO A 274 -1.11 25.33 22.98
CA PRO A 274 -1.50 26.54 23.69
C PRO A 274 -2.70 27.27 23.03
N PRO A 275 -3.73 27.68 23.79
CA PRO A 275 -4.99 28.24 23.26
C PRO A 275 -4.83 29.56 22.51
N ARG A 276 -3.66 30.21 22.58
CA ARG A 276 -3.34 31.43 21.84
C ARG A 276 -2.91 31.17 20.39
N ILE A 277 -2.63 29.91 20.04
CA ILE A 277 -2.21 29.55 18.68
C ILE A 277 -3.45 29.32 17.83
N LEU A 278 -3.70 30.24 16.90
CA LEU A 278 -4.66 30.05 15.82
C LEU A 278 -4.04 29.09 14.79
N GLY A 279 -4.21 27.80 15.01
CA GLY A 279 -3.75 26.77 14.08
C GLY A 279 -4.59 26.77 12.80
N VAL A 280 -3.91 26.65 11.66
CA VAL A 280 -4.53 26.28 10.39
C VAL A 280 -4.10 24.86 10.02
N ASN A 281 -4.93 24.14 9.29
CA ASN A 281 -4.52 22.85 8.74
C ASN A 281 -3.48 23.10 7.65
N PHE A 282 -2.20 22.95 8.00
CA PHE A 282 -1.09 23.14 7.09
C PHE A 282 -0.84 21.84 6.31
N PRO A 283 -0.92 21.85 4.97
CA PRO A 283 -0.69 20.67 4.16
C PRO A 283 0.81 20.36 4.07
N LEU A 284 1.38 19.86 5.18
CA LEU A 284 2.79 19.49 5.31
C LEU A 284 3.31 18.70 4.09
N PRO A 285 2.64 17.65 3.59
CA PRO A 285 3.17 16.83 2.49
C PRO A 285 3.42 17.65 1.22
N LEU A 286 2.47 18.53 0.89
CA LEU A 286 2.53 19.40 -0.29
C LEU A 286 3.65 20.44 -0.17
N VAL A 287 3.85 20.98 1.03
CA VAL A 287 4.92 21.97 1.25
C VAL A 287 6.28 21.28 1.21
N LEU A 288 6.46 20.15 1.88
CA LEU A 288 7.70 19.37 1.79
C LEU A 288 8.03 19.03 0.34
N PHE A 289 7.04 18.60 -0.44
CA PHE A 289 7.22 18.39 -1.88
C PHE A 289 7.71 19.66 -2.58
N ASN A 290 6.99 20.78 -2.44
CA ASN A 290 7.34 22.03 -3.13
C ASN A 290 8.72 22.55 -2.72
N THR A 291 9.08 22.43 -1.45
CA THR A 291 10.40 22.80 -0.96
C THR A 291 11.48 21.95 -1.63
N ILE A 292 11.37 20.61 -1.60
CA ILE A 292 12.36 19.73 -2.22
C ILE A 292 12.41 19.98 -3.73
N TRP A 293 11.26 20.13 -4.38
CA TRP A 293 11.15 20.32 -5.83
C TRP A 293 11.85 21.59 -6.32
N ARG A 294 11.67 22.70 -5.58
CA ARG A 294 12.17 24.04 -5.96
C ARG A 294 13.60 24.29 -5.49
N HIS A 295 13.95 23.90 -4.27
CA HIS A 295 15.14 24.39 -3.60
C HIS A 295 16.22 23.34 -3.37
N TYR A 296 15.92 22.04 -3.50
CA TYR A 296 16.92 21.01 -3.26
C TYR A 296 17.95 20.97 -4.41
N PRO A 297 19.28 20.99 -4.12
CA PRO A 297 20.32 20.99 -5.15
C PRO A 297 20.28 19.73 -6.03
N ILE A 298 20.19 19.90 -7.34
CA ILE A 298 20.07 18.78 -8.28
C ILE A 298 21.35 17.93 -8.32
N GLU A 299 22.51 18.53 -8.05
CA GLU A 299 23.82 17.86 -8.00
C GLU A 299 23.87 16.85 -6.85
N LYS A 300 23.30 17.19 -5.68
CA LYS A 300 23.16 16.27 -4.54
C LYS A 300 22.22 15.10 -4.87
N ILE A 301 21.12 15.38 -5.57
CA ILE A 301 20.19 14.34 -6.04
C ILE A 301 20.87 13.39 -7.02
N ARG A 302 21.52 13.93 -8.06
CA ARG A 302 22.20 13.13 -9.09
C ARG A 302 23.32 12.29 -8.53
N SER A 303 24.15 12.83 -7.64
CA SER A 303 25.26 12.08 -7.04
C SER A 303 24.79 10.92 -6.16
N ARG A 304 23.59 11.00 -5.58
CA ARG A 304 22.98 9.90 -4.82
C ARG A 304 22.27 8.90 -5.72
N LEU A 305 21.42 9.37 -6.64
CA LEU A 305 20.73 8.50 -7.60
C LEU A 305 21.69 7.75 -8.53
N SER A 306 22.86 8.34 -8.85
CA SER A 306 23.86 7.64 -9.67
C SER A 306 24.39 6.37 -9.01
N ARG A 307 24.45 6.33 -7.66
CA ARG A 307 24.85 5.15 -6.89
C ARG A 307 23.73 4.12 -6.73
N LEU A 308 22.52 4.45 -7.18
CA LEU A 308 21.30 3.65 -7.05
C LEU A 308 20.69 3.32 -8.43
N GLN A 309 21.45 3.48 -9.50
CA GLN A 309 20.99 3.25 -10.87
C GLN A 309 20.41 1.84 -11.08
N ASP A 310 21.03 0.84 -10.47
CA ASP A 310 20.61 -0.56 -10.54
C ASP A 310 19.66 -0.97 -9.40
N ALA A 311 19.34 -0.05 -8.49
CA ALA A 311 18.38 -0.31 -7.42
C ALA A 311 16.95 -0.25 -7.96
N PHE A 312 16.11 -1.16 -7.50
CA PHE A 312 14.69 -1.19 -7.78
C PHE A 312 13.95 -0.17 -6.90
N VAL A 313 12.98 0.49 -7.49
CA VAL A 313 12.06 1.37 -6.78
C VAL A 313 10.88 0.56 -6.28
N THR A 314 10.69 0.52 -4.96
CA THR A 314 9.56 -0.17 -4.32
C THR A 314 8.64 0.84 -3.64
N ILE A 315 7.32 0.62 -3.76
CA ILE A 315 6.32 1.46 -3.08
C ILE A 315 6.20 1.01 -1.62
N VAL A 316 6.22 1.96 -0.70
CA VAL A 316 6.03 1.69 0.72
C VAL A 316 4.58 1.29 0.96
N LYS A 317 4.34 0.12 1.58
CA LYS A 317 2.99 -0.43 1.83
C LYS A 317 2.13 0.45 2.73
N ASP A 318 2.73 1.06 3.74
CA ASP A 318 2.10 1.98 4.68
C ASP A 318 2.85 3.31 4.64
N PRO A 319 2.61 4.14 3.61
CA PRO A 319 3.27 5.42 3.46
C PRO A 319 2.75 6.41 4.51
N PRO A 320 3.59 7.36 4.99
CA PRO A 320 3.13 8.38 5.93
C PRO A 320 2.06 9.30 5.31
N TYR A 321 1.97 9.36 3.98
CA TYR A 321 1.04 10.22 3.25
C TYR A 321 0.25 9.41 2.22
N ALA A 322 -1.04 9.71 2.07
CA ALA A 322 -1.80 9.19 0.94
C ALA A 322 -1.27 9.84 -0.36
N PRO A 323 -0.95 9.07 -1.43
CA PRO A 323 -0.45 9.63 -2.69
C PRO A 323 -1.36 10.74 -3.27
N ASP A 324 -2.67 10.60 -3.11
CA ASP A 324 -3.68 11.55 -3.60
C ASP A 324 -3.63 12.91 -2.87
N SER A 325 -3.13 12.94 -1.63
CA SER A 325 -3.08 14.16 -0.80
C SER A 325 -2.14 15.23 -1.36
N LEU A 326 -1.20 14.82 -2.22
CA LEU A 326 -0.12 15.67 -2.70
C LEU A 326 -0.48 16.46 -3.97
N LYS A 327 -1.66 16.19 -4.58
CA LYS A 327 -2.24 16.96 -5.70
C LYS A 327 -1.23 17.31 -6.81
N PHE A 328 -0.41 16.34 -7.19
CA PHE A 328 0.74 16.57 -8.06
C PHE A 328 0.44 16.90 -9.54
N GLY A 329 -0.84 16.93 -9.94
CA GLY A 329 -1.27 17.14 -11.32
C GLY A 329 -0.98 15.94 -12.25
N ASP A 330 -1.27 16.11 -13.53
CA ASP A 330 -1.30 15.00 -14.51
C ASP A 330 0.05 14.32 -14.75
N LEU A 331 1.15 15.09 -14.65
CA LEU A 331 2.52 14.60 -14.83
C LEU A 331 2.86 13.49 -13.83
N PHE A 332 2.49 13.69 -12.57
CA PHE A 332 2.68 12.68 -11.54
C PHE A 332 1.75 11.50 -11.71
N THR A 333 0.49 11.69 -12.11
CA THR A 333 -0.43 10.57 -12.33
C THR A 333 0.15 9.58 -13.35
N GLY A 334 0.74 10.09 -14.43
CA GLY A 334 1.46 9.26 -15.41
C GLY A 334 2.67 8.55 -14.82
N PHE A 335 3.50 9.26 -14.05
CA PHE A 335 4.69 8.71 -13.42
C PHE A 335 4.38 7.67 -12.32
N TRP A 336 3.42 7.97 -11.45
CA TRP A 336 2.95 7.10 -10.38
C TRP A 336 2.39 5.79 -10.94
N ARG A 337 1.66 5.86 -12.06
CA ARG A 337 1.18 4.66 -12.76
C ARG A 337 2.34 3.73 -13.14
N ILE A 338 3.45 4.27 -13.65
CA ILE A 338 4.65 3.49 -13.99
C ILE A 338 5.17 2.76 -12.74
N LEU A 339 5.27 3.47 -11.61
CA LEU A 339 5.75 2.88 -10.35
C LEU A 339 4.79 1.82 -9.75
N THR A 340 3.48 1.97 -9.95
CA THR A 340 2.48 1.04 -9.40
C THR A 340 2.29 -0.24 -10.22
N GLN A 341 2.68 -0.23 -11.50
CA GLN A 341 2.49 -1.36 -12.40
C GLN A 341 3.53 -2.47 -12.17
N GLU A 342 4.80 -2.09 -12.16
CA GLU A 342 5.92 -3.00 -11.96
C GLU A 342 7.03 -2.31 -11.16
N GLU A 343 7.73 -3.09 -10.33
CA GLU A 343 8.94 -2.64 -9.65
C GLU A 343 10.07 -2.59 -10.68
N LEU A 344 10.67 -1.42 -10.86
CA LEU A 344 11.64 -1.18 -11.92
C LEU A 344 12.94 -0.61 -11.37
N PRO A 345 14.09 -0.91 -11.99
CA PRO A 345 15.34 -0.25 -11.65
C PRO A 345 15.27 1.23 -12.00
N VAL A 346 15.97 2.06 -11.24
CA VAL A 346 16.04 3.52 -11.44
C VAL A 346 16.40 3.86 -12.89
N THR A 347 17.34 3.14 -13.50
CA THR A 347 17.71 3.31 -14.92
C THR A 347 16.54 3.14 -15.88
N LYS A 348 15.72 2.10 -15.71
CA LYS A 348 14.54 1.85 -16.56
C LYS A 348 13.45 2.90 -16.33
N ILE A 349 13.27 3.35 -15.08
CA ILE A 349 12.31 4.43 -14.77
C ILE A 349 12.73 5.75 -15.43
N LEU A 350 14.01 6.09 -15.41
CA LEU A 350 14.53 7.29 -16.08
C LEU A 350 14.30 7.27 -17.60
N LEU A 351 14.19 6.08 -18.21
CA LEU A 351 13.92 5.90 -19.64
C LEU A 351 12.43 5.90 -19.98
N LEU A 352 11.59 5.29 -19.13
CA LEU A 352 10.14 5.16 -19.38
C LEU A 352 9.31 6.35 -18.90
N SER A 353 9.87 7.19 -18.04
CA SER A 353 9.18 8.35 -17.48
C SER A 353 8.65 9.28 -18.58
N ASN A 354 7.44 9.80 -18.37
CA ASN A 354 6.82 10.86 -19.18
C ASN A 354 7.45 12.25 -18.91
N MET A 355 8.43 12.33 -18.02
CA MET A 355 9.09 13.57 -17.59
C MET A 355 10.54 13.59 -18.09
N ASN A 356 11.10 14.79 -18.27
CA ASN A 356 12.53 14.91 -18.58
C ASN A 356 13.39 14.31 -17.45
N LYS A 357 14.63 13.92 -17.78
CA LYS A 357 15.55 13.25 -16.84
C LYS A 357 15.67 13.98 -15.49
N THR A 358 15.89 15.29 -15.52
CA THR A 358 16.04 16.11 -14.30
C THR A 358 14.79 16.09 -13.42
N ASN A 359 13.61 16.20 -14.01
CA ASN A 359 12.35 16.18 -13.28
C ASN A 359 12.02 14.78 -12.77
N THR A 360 12.38 13.73 -13.50
CA THR A 360 12.26 12.34 -13.03
C THR A 360 13.18 12.06 -11.85
N GLU A 361 14.44 12.52 -11.91
CA GLU A 361 15.40 12.44 -10.80
C GLU A 361 14.86 13.16 -9.55
N LYS A 362 14.38 14.40 -9.72
CA LYS A 362 13.74 15.14 -8.62
C LYS A 362 12.52 14.42 -8.08
N MET A 363 11.67 13.88 -8.94
CA MET A 363 10.46 13.16 -8.53
C MET A 363 10.82 11.94 -7.68
N LEU A 364 11.70 11.07 -8.17
CA LEU A 364 12.18 9.91 -7.41
C LEU A 364 12.76 10.32 -6.04
N TRP A 365 13.56 11.38 -6.02
CA TRP A 365 14.13 11.88 -4.78
C TRP A 365 13.07 12.37 -3.79
N VAL A 366 12.10 13.14 -4.26
CA VAL A 366 11.05 13.67 -3.40
C VAL A 366 10.16 12.56 -2.86
N LEU A 367 9.80 11.57 -3.68
CA LEU A 367 8.98 10.44 -3.24
C LEU A 367 9.72 9.59 -2.20
N GLU A 368 11.02 9.40 -2.33
CA GLU A 368 11.81 8.72 -1.30
C GLU A 368 11.86 9.54 -0.01
N LYS A 369 12.09 10.86 -0.10
CA LYS A 369 12.13 11.74 1.07
C LYS A 369 10.79 11.91 1.75
N LEU A 370 9.68 11.79 1.04
CA LEU A 370 8.33 11.74 1.60
C LEU A 370 8.00 10.34 2.17
N GLY A 371 8.87 9.35 2.01
CA GLY A 371 8.63 7.98 2.48
C GLY A 371 7.57 7.21 1.67
N LEU A 372 7.33 7.62 0.42
CA LEU A 372 6.37 6.96 -0.48
C LEU A 372 7.01 5.80 -1.24
N ILE A 373 8.31 5.90 -1.52
CA ILE A 373 9.09 4.85 -2.17
C ILE A 373 10.39 4.62 -1.40
N THR A 374 11.00 3.46 -1.61
CA THR A 374 12.37 3.17 -1.17
C THR A 374 13.16 2.55 -2.31
N PHE A 375 14.48 2.70 -2.25
CA PHE A 375 15.39 2.04 -3.18
C PHE A 375 15.88 0.74 -2.57
N SER A 376 15.51 -0.39 -3.17
CA SER A 376 16.02 -1.71 -2.80
C SER A 376 17.07 -2.16 -3.80
N ARG A 377 18.22 -2.66 -3.31
CA ARG A 377 19.30 -3.15 -4.18
C ARG A 377 19.17 -4.64 -4.55
N THR A 378 18.21 -5.38 -4.01
CA THR A 378 18.36 -6.83 -3.93
C THR A 378 17.42 -7.59 -4.87
N ALA A 379 18.03 -8.46 -5.68
CA ALA A 379 17.39 -9.64 -6.27
C ALA A 379 16.58 -10.44 -5.24
N GLU A 380 16.91 -10.34 -3.96
CA GLU A 380 16.19 -10.93 -2.83
C GLU A 380 14.75 -10.43 -2.68
N ALA A 381 14.40 -9.20 -3.10
CA ALA A 381 13.02 -8.72 -3.06
C ALA A 381 12.17 -9.32 -4.19
N GLU A 382 12.72 -9.42 -5.40
CA GLU A 382 12.11 -10.17 -6.50
C GLU A 382 11.98 -11.66 -6.15
N GLU A 383 13.01 -12.25 -5.55
CA GLU A 383 13.05 -13.66 -5.17
C GLU A 383 12.13 -13.95 -3.98
N ALA A 384 12.01 -13.04 -3.00
CA ALA A 384 11.02 -13.14 -1.93
C ALA A 384 9.59 -12.99 -2.46
N LYS A 385 9.37 -12.09 -3.44
CA LYS A 385 8.06 -11.92 -4.08
C LYS A 385 7.66 -13.15 -4.90
N LYS A 386 8.60 -13.73 -5.66
CA LYS A 386 8.39 -14.99 -6.38
C LYS A 386 8.13 -16.15 -5.42
N ARG A 387 8.95 -16.31 -4.38
CA ARG A 387 8.74 -17.32 -3.34
C ARG A 387 7.37 -17.18 -2.68
N LEU A 388 6.96 -15.95 -2.33
CA LEU A 388 5.65 -15.68 -1.76
C LEU A 388 4.52 -16.08 -2.73
N GLN A 389 4.64 -15.75 -4.01
CA GLN A 389 3.67 -16.15 -5.04
C GLN A 389 3.60 -17.68 -5.19
N GLU A 390 4.74 -18.36 -5.22
CA GLU A 390 4.81 -19.83 -5.31
C GLU A 390 4.16 -20.51 -4.09
N ILE A 391 4.43 -20.01 -2.87
CA ILE A 391 3.82 -20.53 -1.64
C ILE A 391 2.30 -20.30 -1.67
N GLU A 392 1.86 -19.10 -2.05
CA GLU A 392 0.44 -18.75 -2.13
C GLU A 392 -0.30 -19.62 -3.17
N GLU A 393 0.27 -19.82 -4.36
CA GLU A 393 -0.29 -20.69 -5.39
C GLU A 393 -0.36 -22.15 -4.94
N ARG A 394 0.65 -22.63 -4.20
CA ARG A 394 0.67 -23.97 -3.62
C ARG A 394 -0.46 -24.14 -2.59
N VAL A 395 -0.63 -23.18 -1.68
CA VAL A 395 -1.73 -23.20 -0.69
C VAL A 395 -3.11 -23.19 -1.36
N LYS A 396 -3.27 -22.40 -2.43
CA LYS A 396 -4.53 -22.32 -3.18
C LYS A 396 -4.81 -23.58 -3.99
N SER A 397 -3.80 -24.17 -4.63
CA SER A 397 -3.97 -25.39 -5.43
C SER A 397 -4.26 -26.60 -4.54
N ASN A 398 -3.64 -26.67 -3.35
CA ASN A 398 -3.92 -27.71 -2.35
C ASN A 398 -5.40 -27.84 -1.97
N ALA A 399 -6.17 -26.75 -2.03
CA ALA A 399 -7.61 -26.80 -1.74
C ALA A 399 -8.42 -27.70 -2.69
N ARG A 400 -7.89 -27.99 -3.89
CA ARG A 400 -8.51 -28.88 -4.89
C ARG A 400 -7.77 -30.22 -5.02
N SER A 401 -6.62 -30.36 -4.37
CA SER A 401 -5.78 -31.54 -4.46
C SER A 401 -6.23 -32.67 -3.53
N THR A 402 -5.78 -33.88 -3.84
CA THR A 402 -5.97 -35.02 -2.94
C THR A 402 -5.04 -34.94 -1.74
N TYR A 403 -5.36 -35.62 -0.63
CA TYR A 403 -4.45 -35.66 0.53
C TYR A 403 -3.08 -36.24 0.19
N PHE A 404 -2.99 -37.12 -0.81
CA PHE A 404 -1.71 -37.68 -1.28
C PHE A 404 -0.87 -36.64 -2.03
N GLU A 405 -1.51 -35.85 -2.91
CA GLU A 405 -0.86 -34.75 -3.63
C GLU A 405 -0.33 -33.67 -2.68
N VAL A 406 -1.10 -33.30 -1.66
CA VAL A 406 -0.67 -32.32 -0.64
C VAL A 406 0.61 -32.81 0.07
N LEU A 407 0.72 -34.11 0.33
CA LEU A 407 1.91 -34.73 0.91
C LEU A 407 3.04 -34.99 -0.09
N GLY A 408 2.82 -34.73 -1.39
CA GLY A 408 3.79 -34.99 -2.46
C GLY A 408 4.07 -36.48 -2.69
N VAL A 409 3.10 -37.35 -2.39
CA VAL A 409 3.20 -38.81 -2.56
C VAL A 409 2.15 -39.34 -3.52
N HIS A 410 2.42 -40.48 -4.13
CA HIS A 410 1.44 -41.14 -4.99
C HIS A 410 0.35 -41.82 -4.14
N TRP A 411 -0.88 -41.91 -4.65
CA TRP A 411 -2.00 -42.49 -3.91
C TRP A 411 -1.81 -43.97 -3.53
N THR A 412 -0.88 -44.66 -4.19
CA THR A 412 -0.53 -46.07 -3.94
C THR A 412 0.47 -46.26 -2.79
N CYS A 413 1.01 -45.19 -2.23
CA CYS A 413 2.07 -45.26 -1.23
C CYS A 413 1.62 -45.91 0.09
N ASN A 414 2.55 -46.63 0.72
CA ASN A 414 2.35 -47.26 2.02
C ASN A 414 2.57 -46.28 3.20
N ASP A 415 2.37 -46.78 4.42
CA ASP A 415 2.52 -46.00 5.65
C ASP A 415 3.92 -45.37 5.80
N GLU A 416 4.96 -46.12 5.47
CA GLU A 416 6.35 -45.67 5.55
C GLU A 416 6.63 -44.54 4.54
N GLU A 417 6.16 -44.69 3.30
CA GLU A 417 6.30 -43.69 2.25
C GLU A 417 5.51 -42.41 2.55
N ILE A 418 4.28 -42.55 3.06
CA ILE A 418 3.44 -41.42 3.47
C ILE A 418 4.11 -40.66 4.62
N ARG A 419 4.65 -41.36 5.62
CA ARG A 419 5.40 -40.74 6.72
C ARG A 419 6.64 -40.01 6.19
N LYS A 420 7.40 -40.62 5.28
CA LYS A 420 8.57 -39.98 4.65
C LYS A 420 8.17 -38.73 3.84
N GLY A 421 7.04 -38.79 3.12
CA GLY A 421 6.48 -37.64 2.39
C GLY A 421 6.13 -36.48 3.33
N TYR A 422 5.41 -36.77 4.42
CA TYR A 422 5.10 -35.80 5.47
C TYR A 422 6.37 -35.18 6.08
N GLU A 423 7.32 -36.00 6.53
CA GLU A 423 8.58 -35.51 7.12
C GLU A 423 9.37 -34.65 6.14
N LYS A 424 9.39 -35.01 4.85
CA LYS A 424 10.06 -34.23 3.81
C LYS A 424 9.40 -32.86 3.63
N SER A 425 8.06 -32.82 3.55
CA SER A 425 7.30 -31.57 3.40
C SER A 425 7.48 -30.65 4.60
N ILE A 426 7.45 -31.19 5.83
CA ILE A 426 7.68 -30.41 7.05
C ILE A 426 9.11 -29.84 7.07
N ARG A 427 10.13 -30.65 6.75
CA ARG A 427 11.52 -30.16 6.69
C ARG A 427 11.73 -29.07 5.63
N GLU A 428 11.05 -29.18 4.49
CA GLU A 428 11.08 -28.15 3.44
C GLU A 428 10.48 -26.84 3.95
N ILE A 429 9.33 -26.90 4.64
CA ILE A 429 8.68 -25.73 5.24
C ILE A 429 9.56 -25.11 6.34
N ASP A 430 10.11 -25.93 7.25
CA ASP A 430 10.99 -25.47 8.34
C ASP A 430 12.19 -24.69 7.77
N LYS A 431 12.82 -25.25 6.73
CA LYS A 431 13.96 -24.62 6.04
C LYS A 431 13.57 -23.27 5.40
N LEU A 432 12.36 -23.17 4.84
CA LEU A 432 11.87 -21.92 4.26
C LEU A 432 11.54 -20.88 5.36
N GLN A 433 11.11 -21.30 6.54
CA GLN A 433 10.77 -20.40 7.65
C GLN A 433 11.97 -19.66 8.26
N GLU A 434 13.17 -20.26 8.27
CA GLU A 434 14.37 -19.67 8.90
C GLU A 434 14.71 -18.27 8.38
N ASN A 435 14.46 -18.01 7.09
CA ASN A 435 14.79 -16.74 6.41
C ASN A 435 13.56 -16.05 5.80
N ALA A 436 12.35 -16.41 6.26
CA ALA A 436 11.09 -15.88 5.73
C ALA A 436 10.72 -14.51 6.34
N SER A 437 10.16 -13.64 5.52
CA SER A 437 9.44 -12.43 5.94
C SER A 437 8.17 -12.75 6.72
N GLU A 438 7.57 -11.77 7.42
CA GLU A 438 6.34 -11.97 8.20
C GLU A 438 5.16 -12.49 7.35
N MET A 439 5.02 -12.01 6.11
CA MET A 439 3.96 -12.47 5.21
C MET A 439 4.22 -13.88 4.68
N GLU A 440 5.48 -14.23 4.37
CA GLU A 440 5.84 -15.60 3.98
C GLU A 440 5.57 -16.59 5.12
N LYS A 441 5.89 -16.20 6.38
CA LYS A 441 5.60 -17.01 7.56
C LYS A 441 4.11 -17.34 7.68
N TYR A 442 3.23 -16.35 7.50
CA TYR A 442 1.78 -16.56 7.51
C TYR A 442 1.34 -17.64 6.50
N TRP A 443 1.80 -17.56 5.25
CA TRP A 443 1.43 -18.55 4.23
C TRP A 443 2.09 -19.92 4.44
N LEU A 444 3.32 -19.96 4.96
CA LEU A 444 4.00 -21.19 5.33
C LEU A 444 3.29 -21.90 6.50
N ASP A 445 2.74 -21.15 7.46
CA ASP A 445 1.93 -21.71 8.55
C ASP A 445 0.63 -22.31 8.03
N GLN A 446 -0.04 -21.64 7.08
CA GLN A 446 -1.22 -22.18 6.41
C GLN A 446 -0.90 -23.43 5.58
N LEU A 447 0.25 -23.45 4.89
CA LEU A 447 0.72 -24.63 4.16
C LEU A 447 1.02 -25.79 5.11
N ARG A 448 1.66 -25.52 6.25
CA ARG A 448 1.92 -26.51 7.29
C ARG A 448 0.64 -27.14 7.81
N GLU A 449 -0.36 -26.31 8.13
CA GLU A 449 -1.67 -26.76 8.61
C GLU A 449 -2.33 -27.72 7.61
N GLN A 450 -2.33 -27.38 6.31
CA GLN A 450 -2.85 -28.26 5.26
C GLN A 450 -2.10 -29.60 5.17
N VAL A 451 -0.77 -29.58 5.28
CA VAL A 451 0.08 -30.79 5.25
C VAL A 451 -0.19 -31.68 6.47
N GLU A 452 -0.31 -31.08 7.65
CA GLU A 452 -0.62 -31.80 8.90
C GLU A 452 -2.04 -32.40 8.87
N GLU A 453 -3.03 -31.66 8.37
CA GLU A 453 -4.38 -32.16 8.20
C GLU A 453 -4.41 -33.34 7.21
N ALA A 454 -3.77 -33.19 6.04
CA ALA A 454 -3.67 -34.25 5.04
C ALA A 454 -3.05 -35.51 5.64
N TYR A 455 -1.94 -35.38 6.37
CA TYR A 455 -1.29 -36.50 7.04
C TYR A 455 -2.22 -37.15 8.07
N ALA A 456 -2.90 -36.38 8.92
CA ALA A 456 -3.82 -36.92 9.91
C ALA A 456 -4.95 -37.77 9.29
N LYS A 457 -5.41 -37.43 8.07
CA LYS A 457 -6.46 -38.18 7.37
C LYS A 457 -5.98 -39.49 6.74
N VAL A 458 -4.70 -39.60 6.37
CA VAL A 458 -4.16 -40.76 5.65
C VAL A 458 -3.05 -41.52 6.39
N LYS A 459 -2.67 -41.08 7.60
CA LYS A 459 -1.67 -41.74 8.44
C LYS A 459 -2.07 -43.18 8.75
N ASP A 460 -3.31 -43.36 9.20
CA ASP A 460 -3.82 -44.68 9.59
C ASP A 460 -4.38 -45.45 8.40
N TYR A 461 -4.16 -46.76 8.40
CA TYR A 461 -4.52 -47.65 7.29
C TYR A 461 -6.02 -47.60 6.95
N ALA A 462 -6.91 -47.76 7.94
CA ALA A 462 -8.35 -47.84 7.68
C ALA A 462 -8.95 -46.54 7.10
N PRO A 463 -8.68 -45.33 7.66
CA PRO A 463 -9.07 -44.06 7.04
C PRO A 463 -8.51 -43.88 5.63
N ARG A 464 -7.24 -44.25 5.41
CA ARG A 464 -6.58 -44.18 4.10
C ARG A 464 -7.27 -45.04 3.05
N GLN A 465 -7.62 -46.28 3.38
CA GLN A 465 -8.36 -47.16 2.46
C GLN A 465 -9.74 -46.60 2.11
N LYS A 466 -10.45 -46.08 3.12
CA LYS A 466 -11.77 -45.44 2.90
C LYS A 466 -11.65 -44.25 1.96
N TYR A 467 -10.57 -43.47 2.07
CA TYR A 467 -10.32 -42.34 1.18
C TYR A 467 -10.00 -42.79 -0.25
N ARG A 468 -9.17 -43.83 -0.45
CA ARG A 468 -8.90 -44.40 -1.79
C ARG A 468 -10.17 -44.86 -2.51
N LYS A 469 -11.06 -45.57 -1.81
CA LYS A 469 -12.36 -45.98 -2.36
C LYS A 469 -13.28 -44.82 -2.71
N LYS A 470 -13.10 -43.67 -2.06
CA LYS A 470 -13.83 -42.45 -2.41
C LYS A 470 -13.26 -41.79 -3.67
N LEU A 471 -11.94 -41.89 -3.90
CA LEU A 471 -11.26 -41.36 -5.08
C LEU A 471 -11.53 -42.22 -6.33
N PHE A 472 -11.49 -43.54 -6.16
CA PHE A 472 -11.69 -44.50 -7.24
C PHE A 472 -12.95 -45.30 -6.96
N SER A 473 -14.01 -45.00 -7.71
CA SER A 473 -15.33 -45.62 -7.55
C SER A 473 -15.39 -47.09 -7.97
N ASP A 474 -14.37 -47.56 -8.70
CA ASP A 474 -14.30 -48.92 -9.26
C ASP A 474 -13.08 -49.67 -8.68
N ASP A 475 -13.35 -50.78 -7.99
CA ASP A 475 -12.33 -51.64 -7.40
C ASP A 475 -11.46 -52.31 -8.49
N THR A 476 -11.93 -52.42 -9.75
CA THR A 476 -11.16 -53.02 -10.86
C THR A 476 -9.90 -52.21 -11.20
N TYR A 477 -9.95 -50.89 -11.08
CA TYR A 477 -8.78 -50.05 -11.33
C TYR A 477 -7.71 -50.22 -10.24
N ILE A 478 -8.15 -50.35 -8.99
CA ILE A 478 -7.25 -50.60 -7.85
C ILE A 478 -6.59 -51.97 -7.98
N GLU A 479 -7.36 -52.99 -8.36
CA GLU A 479 -6.86 -54.34 -8.63
C GLU A 479 -5.85 -54.35 -9.78
N TYR A 480 -6.17 -53.71 -10.92
CA TYR A 480 -5.25 -53.56 -12.04
C TYR A 480 -3.92 -52.88 -11.64
N CYS A 481 -3.96 -51.83 -10.82
CA CYS A 481 -2.76 -51.22 -10.31
C CYS A 481 -1.96 -52.16 -9.39
N ALA A 482 -2.63 -52.98 -8.57
CA ALA A 482 -1.97 -53.96 -7.72
C ALA A 482 -1.26 -55.04 -8.55
N ASP A 483 -1.84 -55.44 -9.68
CA ASP A 483 -1.24 -56.38 -10.64
C ASP A 483 0.04 -55.80 -11.24
N LEU A 484 0.02 -54.54 -11.68
CA LEU A 484 1.22 -53.87 -12.19
C LEU A 484 2.35 -53.81 -11.15
N PHE A 485 2.04 -53.55 -9.89
CA PHE A 485 3.04 -53.56 -8.81
C PHE A 485 3.58 -54.97 -8.56
N GLN A 486 2.73 -55.99 -8.62
CA GLN A 486 3.14 -57.37 -8.53
C GLN A 486 4.10 -57.76 -9.67
N GLU A 487 3.74 -57.50 -10.92
CA GLU A 487 4.58 -57.80 -12.09
C GLU A 487 5.94 -57.08 -12.01
N LYS A 488 5.93 -55.82 -11.57
CA LYS A 488 7.16 -55.05 -11.34
C LYS A 488 8.02 -55.67 -10.23
N CYS A 489 7.40 -56.12 -9.14
CA CYS A 489 8.07 -56.86 -8.07
C CYS A 489 8.70 -58.15 -8.60
N GLU A 490 7.98 -58.93 -9.42
CA GLU A 490 8.49 -60.17 -10.01
C GLU A 490 9.71 -59.90 -10.88
N SER A 491 9.66 -58.89 -11.75
CA SER A 491 10.80 -58.49 -12.58
C SER A 491 12.02 -58.07 -11.74
N LEU A 492 11.80 -57.27 -10.68
CA LEU A 492 12.86 -56.84 -9.78
C LEU A 492 13.48 -58.02 -9.02
N LEU A 493 12.65 -58.95 -8.55
CA LEU A 493 13.05 -60.09 -7.73
C LEU A 493 13.76 -61.18 -8.54
N PHE A 494 13.20 -61.55 -9.70
CA PHE A 494 13.65 -62.71 -10.46
C PHE A 494 14.62 -62.36 -11.59
N THR A 495 14.57 -61.14 -12.13
CA THR A 495 15.44 -60.74 -13.26
C THR A 495 16.56 -59.81 -12.81
N LYS A 496 16.24 -58.75 -12.07
CA LYS A 496 17.22 -57.71 -11.69
C LYS A 496 17.93 -57.99 -10.37
N GLU A 497 17.39 -58.89 -9.55
CA GLU A 497 17.84 -59.19 -8.19
C GLU A 497 17.92 -57.96 -7.26
N ASP A 498 17.08 -56.95 -7.51
CA ASP A 498 16.94 -55.76 -6.66
C ASP A 498 15.89 -56.01 -5.58
N TYR A 499 16.31 -56.71 -4.53
CA TYR A 499 15.41 -57.14 -3.44
C TYR A 499 14.83 -55.98 -2.65
N ALA A 500 15.58 -54.89 -2.48
CA ALA A 500 15.14 -53.73 -1.73
C ALA A 500 13.97 -53.03 -2.43
N GLN A 501 14.08 -52.80 -3.74
CA GLN A 501 12.98 -52.20 -4.50
C GLN A 501 11.81 -53.18 -4.65
N ALA A 502 12.07 -54.48 -4.84
CA ALA A 502 11.01 -55.49 -4.91
C ALA A 502 10.12 -55.49 -3.64
N ILE A 503 10.71 -55.33 -2.46
CA ILE A 503 9.96 -55.22 -1.19
C ILE A 503 9.02 -54.02 -1.20
N ILE A 504 9.47 -52.87 -1.72
CA ILE A 504 8.65 -51.65 -1.79
C ILE A 504 7.45 -51.88 -2.70
N GLU A 505 7.67 -52.39 -3.91
CA GLU A 505 6.58 -52.63 -4.88
C GLU A 505 5.58 -53.67 -4.35
N ALA A 506 6.05 -54.75 -3.71
CA ALA A 506 5.18 -55.75 -3.09
C ALA A 506 4.36 -55.17 -1.92
N LYS A 507 4.96 -54.33 -1.08
CA LYS A 507 4.24 -53.60 -0.03
C LYS A 507 3.18 -52.67 -0.62
N ASN A 508 3.48 -51.98 -1.72
CA ASN A 508 2.53 -51.09 -2.38
C ASN A 508 1.34 -51.85 -2.98
N ALA A 509 1.58 -53.02 -3.59
CA ALA A 509 0.50 -53.90 -4.06
C ALA A 509 -0.43 -54.34 -2.91
N LEU A 510 0.15 -54.80 -1.80
CA LEU A 510 -0.60 -55.27 -0.63
C LEU A 510 -1.30 -54.13 0.13
N GLU A 511 -0.72 -52.94 0.08
CA GLU A 511 -1.29 -51.75 0.69
C GLU A 511 -2.61 -51.38 -0.01
N ILE A 512 -2.65 -51.38 -1.34
CA ILE A 512 -3.87 -50.99 -2.09
C ILE A 512 -4.85 -52.16 -2.28
N PHE A 513 -4.34 -53.39 -2.37
CA PHE A 513 -5.16 -54.59 -2.54
C PHE A 513 -4.66 -55.75 -1.64
N PRO A 514 -5.11 -55.81 -0.37
CA PRO A 514 -4.61 -56.78 0.61
C PRO A 514 -4.89 -58.24 0.30
N GLN A 515 -5.85 -58.51 -0.60
CA GLN A 515 -6.21 -59.86 -1.02
C GLN A 515 -5.23 -60.45 -2.04
N LYS A 516 -4.22 -59.67 -2.50
CA LYS A 516 -3.18 -60.14 -3.42
C LYS A 516 -2.19 -61.07 -2.71
N HIS A 517 -2.59 -62.33 -2.50
CA HIS A 517 -1.79 -63.31 -1.78
C HIS A 517 -0.44 -63.63 -2.45
N GLU A 518 -0.36 -63.51 -3.77
CA GLU A 518 0.87 -63.72 -4.54
C GLU A 518 1.93 -62.64 -4.26
N ALA A 519 1.51 -61.37 -4.21
CA ALA A 519 2.38 -60.27 -3.75
C ALA A 519 2.92 -60.51 -2.33
N SER A 520 2.15 -61.16 -1.45
CA SER A 520 2.64 -61.54 -0.11
C SER A 520 3.71 -62.63 -0.15
N ALA A 521 3.64 -63.58 -1.09
CA ALA A 521 4.69 -64.57 -1.27
C ALA A 521 5.98 -63.92 -1.80
N LEU A 522 5.86 -63.03 -2.78
CA LEU A 522 6.98 -62.27 -3.34
C LEU A 522 7.65 -61.39 -2.28
N LEU A 523 6.86 -60.67 -1.47
CA LEU A 523 7.36 -59.90 -0.34
C LEU A 523 8.18 -60.76 0.63
N GLY A 524 7.67 -61.95 0.97
CA GLY A 524 8.34 -62.88 1.88
C GLY A 524 9.69 -63.36 1.34
N LEU A 525 9.75 -63.74 0.05
CA LEU A 525 11.00 -64.13 -0.58
C LEU A 525 11.99 -62.97 -0.70
N ALA A 526 11.55 -61.80 -1.18
CA ALA A 526 12.39 -60.63 -1.35
C ALA A 526 13.00 -60.19 0.00
N THR A 527 12.19 -60.17 1.06
CA THR A 527 12.65 -59.88 2.43
C THR A 527 13.66 -60.91 2.93
N PHE A 528 13.43 -62.20 2.65
CA PHE A 528 14.37 -63.26 3.00
C PHE A 528 15.72 -63.07 2.28
N LEU A 529 15.70 -62.82 0.97
CA LEU A 529 16.89 -62.70 0.14
C LEU A 529 17.70 -61.44 0.46
N GLU A 530 17.05 -60.29 0.70
CA GLU A 530 17.73 -59.06 1.09
C GLU A 530 18.49 -59.23 2.43
N GLY A 531 17.90 -60.00 3.36
CA GLY A 531 18.54 -60.32 4.63
C GLY A 531 19.65 -61.37 4.54
N TYR A 532 19.81 -62.06 3.43
CA TYR A 532 20.73 -63.20 3.31
C TYR A 532 22.15 -62.75 2.88
N PRO A 533 23.23 -63.27 3.51
CA PRO A 533 23.26 -64.18 4.66
C PRO A 533 23.33 -63.46 6.02
N ALA A 534 23.55 -62.14 6.03
CA ALA A 534 24.02 -61.40 7.20
C ALA A 534 22.94 -61.11 8.26
N ASN A 535 21.69 -60.88 7.85
CA ASN A 535 20.61 -60.44 8.73
C ASN A 535 19.59 -61.57 9.00
N ARG A 536 19.84 -62.33 10.07
CA ARG A 536 18.98 -63.47 10.47
C ARG A 536 17.56 -63.07 10.86
N VAL A 537 17.36 -61.88 11.44
CA VAL A 537 16.02 -61.40 11.84
C VAL A 537 15.16 -61.20 10.60
N LYS A 538 15.70 -60.49 9.61
CA LYS A 538 15.01 -60.23 8.34
C LYS A 538 14.73 -61.51 7.55
N GLN A 539 15.66 -62.48 7.60
CA GLN A 539 15.42 -63.82 7.04
C GLN A 539 14.26 -64.55 7.74
N GLN A 540 14.19 -64.51 9.07
CA GLN A 540 13.08 -65.15 9.81
C GLN A 540 11.74 -64.46 9.50
N GLU A 541 11.73 -63.14 9.39
CA GLU A 541 10.56 -62.37 9.00
C GLU A 541 10.07 -62.73 7.60
N GLY A 542 10.96 -62.67 6.58
CA GLY A 542 10.62 -63.03 5.21
C GLY A 542 10.11 -64.47 5.09
N ARG A 543 10.74 -65.40 5.81
CA ARG A 543 10.29 -66.80 5.88
C ARG A 543 8.89 -66.94 6.48
N ARG A 544 8.58 -66.20 7.56
CA ARG A 544 7.26 -66.23 8.18
C ARG A 544 6.20 -65.72 7.19
N ILE A 545 6.45 -64.56 6.57
CA ILE A 545 5.55 -63.96 5.58
C ILE A 545 5.29 -64.93 4.42
N LEU A 546 6.34 -65.52 3.86
CA LEU A 546 6.23 -66.46 2.74
C LEU A 546 5.47 -67.74 3.14
N MET A 547 5.73 -68.29 4.33
CA MET A 547 5.00 -69.46 4.84
C MET A 547 3.52 -69.18 5.04
N ASP A 548 3.17 -68.00 5.57
CA ASP A 548 1.78 -67.62 5.78
C ASP A 548 1.07 -67.37 4.44
N ALA A 549 1.75 -66.76 3.46
CA ALA A 549 1.23 -66.61 2.09
C ALA A 549 0.98 -67.99 1.43
N TYR A 550 1.94 -68.91 1.54
CA TYR A 550 1.81 -70.27 1.02
C TYR A 550 0.64 -71.03 1.67
N ARG A 551 0.46 -70.93 2.98
CA ARG A 551 -0.66 -71.58 3.69
C ARG A 551 -2.03 -71.09 3.23
N ARG A 552 -2.13 -69.83 2.80
CA ARG A 552 -3.39 -69.27 2.28
C ARG A 552 -3.73 -69.84 0.90
N ILE A 553 -2.76 -69.94 0.00
CA ILE A 553 -2.95 -70.54 -1.33
C ILE A 553 -1.80 -71.52 -1.66
N PRO A 554 -1.89 -72.79 -1.22
CA PRO A 554 -0.84 -73.78 -1.45
C PRO A 554 -0.66 -74.16 -2.92
N THR A 555 -1.67 -73.91 -3.75
CA THR A 555 -1.70 -74.16 -5.19
C THR A 555 -1.15 -73.00 -6.02
N SER A 556 -0.79 -71.86 -5.42
CA SER A 556 -0.26 -70.71 -6.16
C SER A 556 1.11 -71.06 -6.74
N ILE A 557 1.25 -70.87 -8.06
CA ILE A 557 2.50 -71.08 -8.78
C ILE A 557 3.60 -70.19 -8.18
N ILE A 558 3.33 -68.89 -8.02
CA ILE A 558 4.28 -67.92 -7.47
C ILE A 558 4.70 -68.28 -6.04
N ALA A 559 3.77 -68.71 -5.19
CA ALA A 559 4.10 -69.12 -3.82
C ALA A 559 5.01 -70.36 -3.80
N ASN A 560 4.76 -71.35 -4.65
CA ASN A 560 5.61 -72.54 -4.77
C ASN A 560 7.00 -72.20 -5.36
N ILE A 561 7.07 -71.32 -6.35
CA ILE A 561 8.35 -70.80 -6.88
C ILE A 561 9.16 -70.16 -5.76
N CYS A 562 8.53 -69.27 -4.99
CA CYS A 562 9.17 -68.56 -3.90
C CYS A 562 9.67 -69.52 -2.81
N MET A 563 8.85 -70.49 -2.41
CA MET A 563 9.23 -71.52 -1.45
C MET A 563 10.43 -72.35 -1.93
N GLY A 564 10.41 -72.80 -3.19
CA GLY A 564 11.50 -73.54 -3.80
C GLY A 564 12.81 -72.72 -3.82
N MET A 565 12.74 -71.45 -4.21
CA MET A 565 13.91 -70.56 -4.25
C MET A 565 14.50 -70.29 -2.87
N MET A 566 13.67 -70.07 -1.85
CA MET A 566 14.12 -69.91 -0.47
C MET A 566 14.89 -71.15 0.02
N TYR A 567 14.34 -72.36 -0.17
CA TYR A 567 15.00 -73.60 0.23
C TYR A 567 16.27 -73.89 -0.57
N LYS A 568 16.26 -73.60 -1.87
CA LYS A 568 17.45 -73.70 -2.73
C LYS A 568 18.57 -72.79 -2.22
N LYS A 569 18.26 -71.54 -1.84
CA LYS A 569 19.25 -70.60 -1.27
C LYS A 569 19.83 -71.08 0.06
N GLN A 570 19.07 -71.86 0.83
CA GLN A 570 19.52 -72.51 2.08
C GLN A 570 20.25 -73.85 1.86
N HIS A 571 20.54 -74.24 0.61
CA HIS A 571 21.14 -75.54 0.25
C HIS A 571 20.27 -76.77 0.64
N LYS A 572 18.96 -76.58 0.79
CA LYS A 572 17.97 -77.64 1.08
C LYS A 572 17.32 -78.12 -0.20
N ASN A 573 18.10 -78.83 -1.01
CA ASN A 573 17.72 -79.18 -2.38
C ASN A 573 16.53 -80.14 -2.47
N LYS A 574 16.37 -81.07 -1.52
CA LYS A 574 15.26 -82.03 -1.52
C LYS A 574 13.93 -81.31 -1.33
N GLU A 575 13.88 -80.39 -0.37
CA GLU A 575 12.72 -79.56 -0.09
C GLU A 575 12.42 -78.62 -1.26
N ALA A 576 13.44 -77.98 -1.84
CA ALA A 576 13.27 -77.12 -3.01
C ALA A 576 12.65 -77.87 -4.21
N ILE A 577 13.13 -79.09 -4.51
CA ILE A 577 12.59 -79.92 -5.59
C ILE A 577 11.11 -80.25 -5.35
N SER A 578 10.72 -80.56 -4.12
CA SER A 578 9.31 -80.87 -3.80
C SER A 578 8.37 -79.70 -4.11
N TYR A 579 8.78 -78.45 -3.87
CA TYR A 579 7.95 -77.29 -4.24
C TYR A 579 7.95 -77.03 -5.75
N TYR A 580 9.05 -77.29 -6.45
CA TYR A 580 9.07 -77.17 -7.91
C TYR A 580 8.24 -78.24 -8.62
N GLN A 581 8.18 -79.45 -8.09
CA GLN A 581 7.33 -80.52 -8.62
C GLN A 581 5.85 -80.15 -8.55
N LYS A 582 5.40 -79.52 -7.46
CA LYS A 582 4.02 -79.01 -7.30
C LYS A 582 3.60 -77.93 -8.30
N ILE A 583 4.53 -77.35 -9.05
CA ILE A 583 4.24 -76.39 -10.13
C ILE A 583 3.99 -77.11 -11.45
N LEU A 584 4.62 -78.28 -11.63
CA LEU A 584 4.53 -79.10 -12.84
C LEU A 584 3.33 -80.05 -12.80
N GLU A 585 2.91 -80.44 -11.60
CA GLU A 585 1.64 -81.11 -11.29
C GLU A 585 0.47 -80.11 -11.36
#